data_AF-A0A090D071-F1
#
_entry.id   AF-A0A090D071-F1
#
_cell.length_a   1.000
_cell.length_b   1.000
_cell.length_c   1.000
_cell.angle_alpha   90.00
_cell.angle_beta   90.00
_cell.angle_gamma   90.00
#
_symmetry.space_group_name_H-M   'P 1'
#
loop_
_entity.id
_entity.type
_entity.pdbx_description
1 polymer ?
#
loop_
_entity_poly.entity_id
_entity_poly.type
_entity_poly.pdbx_seq_one_letter_code
_entity_poly.pdbx_strand_id
1 'polypeptide(L)'
;MDIEQFGDEITFSMISAEIPPNDVFKIKRLMALSFDNRIKGKLRLKDIKTVKIDNKIFQKKLKMFFECADIFKLKIKESITLQVIWENFRVDKGEKGFSTIEIDAGSIYWENIPDLLDPFWRTEPFLPEYENRAHYHRLNPKATGNRNKYLDKNGNGVSQGSNASCLLPNNFIEKNFSWNKVISPNIGALKILKKYEMEFHDGILVDIKEKDKDLSLVIISAEINTNVRINDIPLSQDRRIKGVLHFKKIKNIIYNYKFFEGVLKKYSDCGDITYFKIEDNKVFLDVIWGTFKPHFKEIANSSYEIEAEEIYWEPVPDLNDPNW
;
A
#
# COMPACT_ATOMS: atom_id res chain seq x y z
N MET A 1 -8.22 -4.87 -13.71
CA MET A 1 -7.98 -4.38 -15.09
C MET A 1 -8.58 -2.99 -15.24
N ASP A 2 -7.99 -2.13 -16.05
CA ASP A 2 -8.58 -0.85 -16.49
C ASP A 2 -8.65 -0.79 -18.03
N ILE A 3 -9.59 -0.02 -18.59
CA ILE A 3 -9.88 0.04 -20.04
C ILE A 3 -9.94 1.50 -20.51
N GLU A 4 -9.07 1.84 -21.45
CA GLU A 4 -9.10 3.09 -22.18
C GLU A 4 -9.36 2.83 -23.66
N GLN A 5 -10.20 3.65 -24.29
CA GLN A 5 -10.37 3.63 -25.75
C GLN A 5 -10.26 5.04 -26.31
N PHE A 6 -9.50 5.22 -27.39
CA PHE A 6 -9.37 6.49 -28.08
C PHE A 6 -9.39 6.24 -29.60
N GLY A 7 -10.44 6.73 -30.27
CA GLY A 7 -10.67 6.39 -31.67
C GLY A 7 -10.79 4.88 -31.87
N ASP A 8 -9.93 4.35 -32.73
CA ASP A 8 -9.77 2.95 -33.09
C ASP A 8 -8.64 2.23 -32.33
N GLU A 9 -8.18 2.79 -31.21
CA GLU A 9 -7.27 2.15 -30.27
C GLU A 9 -7.98 1.80 -28.95
N ILE A 10 -7.78 0.56 -28.48
CA ILE A 10 -8.18 0.11 -27.14
C ILE A 10 -6.93 -0.30 -26.37
N THR A 11 -6.79 0.19 -25.14
CA THR A 11 -5.72 -0.19 -24.20
C THR A 11 -6.33 -0.82 -22.95
N PHE A 12 -5.87 -2.02 -22.60
CA PHE A 12 -6.15 -2.65 -21.32
C PHE A 12 -4.92 -2.56 -20.41
N SER A 13 -5.06 -1.95 -19.25
CA SER A 13 -4.04 -2.00 -18.20
C SER A 13 -4.33 -3.20 -17.29
N MET A 14 -3.37 -4.12 -17.17
CA MET A 14 -3.60 -5.46 -16.64
C MET A 14 -2.51 -5.95 -15.71
N ILE A 15 -2.92 -6.74 -14.73
CA ILE A 15 -2.06 -7.48 -13.81
C ILE A 15 -2.52 -8.95 -13.84
N SER A 16 -1.58 -9.88 -13.99
CA SER A 16 -1.90 -11.31 -13.95
C SER A 16 -2.26 -11.77 -12.53
N ALA A 17 -2.88 -12.94 -12.44
CA ALA A 17 -2.84 -13.71 -11.21
C ALA A 17 -1.38 -14.07 -10.84
N GLU A 18 -1.20 -14.63 -9.64
CA GLU A 18 0.10 -15.16 -9.23
C GLU A 18 0.56 -16.26 -10.20
N ILE A 19 1.82 -16.17 -10.59
CA ILE A 19 2.46 -17.19 -11.44
C ILE A 19 2.88 -18.35 -10.54
N PRO A 20 2.54 -19.60 -10.87
CA PRO A 20 3.00 -20.76 -10.11
C PRO A 20 4.52 -20.71 -9.91
N PRO A 21 5.06 -20.98 -8.70
CA PRO A 21 6.49 -20.82 -8.40
C PRO A 21 7.42 -21.54 -9.39
N ASN A 22 7.01 -22.71 -9.88
CA ASN A 22 7.77 -23.50 -10.85
C ASN A 22 7.88 -22.84 -12.23
N ASP A 23 6.93 -21.95 -12.58
CA ASP A 23 6.88 -21.26 -13.87
C ASP A 23 7.55 -19.89 -13.82
N VAL A 24 7.76 -19.30 -12.64
CA VAL A 24 8.38 -17.97 -12.47
C VAL A 24 9.72 -17.88 -13.18
N PHE A 25 10.61 -18.87 -13.02
CA PHE A 25 11.93 -18.85 -13.67
C PHE A 25 11.84 -18.93 -15.20
N LYS A 26 10.87 -19.69 -15.72
CA LYS A 26 10.66 -19.81 -17.16
C LYS A 26 10.16 -18.49 -17.74
N ILE A 27 9.24 -17.82 -17.05
CA ILE A 27 8.65 -16.56 -17.52
C ILE A 27 9.64 -15.39 -17.37
N LYS A 28 10.44 -15.35 -16.29
CA LYS A 28 11.50 -14.33 -16.12
C LYS A 28 12.52 -14.27 -17.26
N ARG A 29 12.70 -15.37 -17.99
CA ARG A 29 13.56 -15.40 -19.20
C ARG A 29 12.92 -14.77 -20.43
N LEU A 30 11.59 -14.64 -20.44
CA LEU A 30 10.81 -14.12 -21.57
C LEU A 30 10.45 -12.66 -21.36
N MET A 31 10.16 -12.25 -20.12
CA MET A 31 9.80 -10.88 -19.77
C MET A 31 10.14 -10.56 -18.32
N ALA A 32 10.31 -9.27 -18.02
CA ALA A 32 10.49 -8.81 -16.65
C ALA A 32 9.17 -8.97 -15.87
N LEU A 33 9.25 -9.53 -14.67
CA LEU A 33 8.12 -9.63 -13.75
C LEU A 33 8.15 -8.50 -12.74
N SER A 34 6.98 -8.15 -12.21
CA SER A 34 6.86 -7.25 -11.07
C SER A 34 7.48 -7.86 -9.81
N PHE A 35 7.64 -7.05 -8.76
CA PHE A 35 8.28 -7.47 -7.51
C PHE A 35 7.56 -8.64 -6.82
N ASP A 36 6.24 -8.75 -7.01
CA ASP A 36 5.34 -9.82 -6.55
C ASP A 36 5.26 -10.99 -7.55
N ASN A 37 6.21 -11.10 -8.48
CA ASN A 37 6.31 -12.13 -9.52
C ASN A 37 5.05 -12.26 -10.41
N ARG A 38 4.37 -11.15 -10.69
CA ARG A 38 3.23 -11.08 -11.62
C ARG A 38 3.65 -10.46 -12.95
N ILE A 39 2.87 -10.74 -13.99
CA ILE A 39 2.99 -10.03 -15.27
C ILE A 39 2.14 -8.76 -15.15
N LYS A 40 2.75 -7.61 -15.34
CA LYS A 40 2.09 -6.31 -15.31
C LYS A 40 2.39 -5.57 -16.61
N GLY A 41 1.38 -4.91 -17.17
CA GLY A 41 1.56 -4.23 -18.45
C GLY A 41 0.28 -3.76 -19.11
N LYS A 42 0.43 -3.32 -20.37
CA LYS A 42 -0.66 -2.82 -21.21
C LYS A 42 -0.81 -3.66 -22.45
N LEU A 43 -2.05 -4.08 -22.72
CA LEU A 43 -2.43 -4.72 -23.97
C LEU A 43 -3.06 -3.68 -24.88
N ARG A 44 -2.38 -3.34 -25.97
CA ARG A 44 -2.80 -2.31 -26.93
C ARG A 44 -3.32 -2.94 -28.20
N LEU A 45 -4.47 -2.48 -28.66
CA LEU A 45 -5.17 -2.93 -29.86
C LEU A 45 -5.42 -1.74 -30.76
N LYS A 46 -4.96 -1.81 -32.01
CA LYS A 46 -5.13 -0.75 -33.02
C LYS A 46 -5.93 -1.24 -34.20
N ASP A 47 -6.55 -0.30 -34.91
CA ASP A 47 -7.41 -0.56 -36.06
C ASP A 47 -8.55 -1.53 -35.67
N ILE A 48 -9.31 -1.19 -34.61
CA ILE A 48 -10.41 -2.04 -34.14
C ILE A 48 -11.43 -2.26 -35.26
N LYS A 49 -11.62 -3.53 -35.65
CA LYS A 49 -12.59 -3.94 -36.66
C LYS A 49 -13.94 -4.26 -36.03
N THR A 50 -13.94 -5.11 -35.00
CA THR A 50 -15.16 -5.48 -34.28
C THR A 50 -14.90 -5.68 -32.80
N VAL A 51 -15.88 -5.29 -31.99
CA VAL A 51 -15.96 -5.65 -30.57
C VAL A 51 -17.26 -6.40 -30.38
N LYS A 52 -17.22 -7.55 -29.70
CA LYS A 52 -18.39 -8.29 -29.26
C LYS A 52 -18.36 -8.46 -27.75
N ILE A 53 -19.53 -8.34 -27.12
CA ILE A 53 -19.74 -8.66 -25.71
C ILE A 53 -20.85 -9.70 -25.67
N ASP A 54 -20.56 -10.86 -25.11
CA ASP A 54 -21.49 -12.00 -25.01
C ASP A 54 -22.12 -12.36 -26.36
N ASN A 55 -21.26 -12.52 -27.38
CA ASN A 55 -21.59 -12.81 -28.77
C ASN A 55 -22.42 -11.74 -29.51
N LYS A 56 -22.65 -10.57 -28.91
CA LYS A 56 -23.36 -9.45 -29.55
C LYS A 56 -22.39 -8.34 -29.95
N ILE A 57 -22.54 -7.84 -31.17
CA ILE A 57 -21.73 -6.71 -31.66
C ILE A 57 -21.96 -5.50 -30.74
N PHE A 58 -20.88 -4.95 -30.21
CA PHE A 58 -20.88 -3.79 -29.34
C PHE A 58 -20.35 -2.58 -30.11
N GLN A 59 -21.23 -1.60 -30.36
CA GLN A 59 -20.92 -0.44 -31.20
C GLN A 59 -20.48 0.79 -30.40
N LYS A 60 -20.56 0.76 -29.06
CA LYS A 60 -20.17 1.88 -28.21
C LYS A 60 -18.69 1.80 -27.86
N LYS A 61 -18.15 2.91 -27.34
CA LYS A 61 -16.83 2.92 -26.71
C LYS A 61 -16.80 1.92 -25.54
N LEU A 62 -15.89 0.95 -25.61
CA LEU A 62 -15.61 0.01 -24.55
C LEU A 62 -15.00 0.76 -23.36
N LYS A 63 -15.49 0.44 -22.17
CA LYS A 63 -15.06 1.00 -20.90
C LYS A 63 -15.33 -0.01 -19.79
N MET A 64 -14.75 0.23 -18.62
CA MET A 64 -15.15 -0.46 -17.40
C MET A 64 -16.65 -0.30 -17.17
N PHE A 65 -17.38 -1.41 -16.98
CA PHE A 65 -18.80 -1.40 -16.65
C PHE A 65 -19.05 -1.31 -15.13
N PHE A 66 -18.07 -1.72 -14.34
CA PHE A 66 -18.12 -1.83 -12.89
C PHE A 66 -16.83 -1.26 -12.29
N GLU A 67 -16.80 -1.11 -10.96
CA GLU A 67 -15.63 -0.59 -10.23
C GLU A 67 -14.41 -1.51 -10.31
N CYS A 68 -14.60 -2.81 -10.48
CA CYS A 68 -13.55 -3.82 -10.66
C CYS A 68 -13.80 -4.72 -11.87
N ALA A 69 -12.72 -5.28 -12.39
CA ALA A 69 -12.74 -6.28 -13.45
C ALA A 69 -11.58 -7.26 -13.30
N ASP A 70 -11.93 -8.51 -12.99
CA ASP A 70 -11.02 -9.64 -12.89
C ASP A 70 -11.04 -10.44 -14.18
N ILE A 71 -9.86 -10.68 -14.75
CA ILE A 71 -9.70 -11.45 -15.97
C ILE A 71 -9.46 -12.89 -15.58
N PHE A 72 -10.47 -13.74 -15.79
CA PHE A 72 -10.34 -15.18 -15.52
C PHE A 72 -9.67 -15.92 -16.70
N LYS A 73 -9.81 -15.38 -17.91
CA LYS A 73 -9.21 -15.95 -19.11
C LYS A 73 -8.85 -14.87 -20.11
N LEU A 74 -7.60 -14.90 -20.59
CA LEU A 74 -7.15 -14.12 -21.73
C LEU A 74 -6.62 -15.09 -22.79
N LYS A 75 -7.07 -14.92 -24.03
CA LYS A 75 -6.54 -15.61 -25.20
C LYS A 75 -6.21 -14.58 -26.26
N ILE A 76 -4.94 -14.58 -26.70
CA ILE A 76 -4.46 -13.72 -27.79
C ILE A 76 -4.10 -14.64 -28.95
N LYS A 77 -4.73 -14.41 -30.11
CA LYS A 77 -4.37 -14.99 -31.41
C LYS A 77 -4.43 -13.88 -32.47
N GLU A 78 -5.11 -14.12 -33.58
CA GLU A 78 -5.51 -13.09 -34.56
C GLU A 78 -6.56 -12.13 -33.99
N SER A 79 -7.30 -12.58 -32.96
CA SER A 79 -8.23 -11.78 -32.18
C SER A 79 -7.97 -12.01 -30.68
N ILE A 80 -8.59 -11.15 -29.86
CA ILE A 80 -8.54 -11.24 -28.41
C ILE A 80 -9.86 -11.78 -27.88
N THR A 81 -9.77 -12.70 -26.92
CA THR A 81 -10.91 -13.11 -26.09
C THR A 81 -10.55 -12.91 -24.62
N LEU A 82 -11.37 -12.12 -23.93
CA LEU A 82 -11.30 -11.89 -22.49
C LEU A 82 -12.56 -12.47 -21.84
N GLN A 83 -12.41 -13.26 -20.78
CA GLN A 83 -13.52 -13.58 -19.87
C GLN A 83 -13.31 -12.80 -18.60
N VAL A 84 -14.26 -11.90 -18.32
CA VAL A 84 -14.17 -10.89 -17.28
C VAL A 84 -15.28 -11.11 -16.27
N ILE A 85 -14.90 -11.18 -14.99
CA ILE A 85 -15.82 -11.03 -13.86
C ILE A 85 -15.79 -9.56 -13.47
N TRP A 86 -16.94 -8.93 -13.47
CA TRP A 86 -17.11 -7.55 -13.07
C TRP A 86 -17.67 -7.47 -11.68
N GLU A 87 -17.16 -6.56 -10.85
CA GLU A 87 -17.62 -6.41 -9.47
C GLU A 87 -17.75 -4.92 -9.12
N ASN A 88 -18.85 -4.54 -8.46
CA ASN A 88 -18.94 -3.26 -7.75
C ASN A 88 -18.58 -3.48 -6.28
N PHE A 89 -17.76 -2.60 -5.71
CA PHE A 89 -17.39 -2.63 -4.30
C PHE A 89 -18.45 -1.97 -3.41
N ARG A 90 -19.42 -1.24 -3.98
CA ARG A 90 -20.55 -0.63 -3.24
C ARG A 90 -21.71 -1.61 -3.02
N VAL A 91 -22.14 -1.68 -1.76
CA VAL A 91 -22.73 -2.85 -1.10
C VAL A 91 -24.19 -3.16 -1.45
N ASP A 92 -24.97 -2.19 -1.91
CA ASP A 92 -26.43 -2.39 -1.83
C ASP A 92 -26.98 -3.43 -2.81
N LYS A 93 -26.22 -3.87 -3.82
CA LYS A 93 -26.63 -4.97 -4.72
C LYS A 93 -25.54 -5.91 -5.25
N GLY A 94 -24.27 -5.80 -4.81
CA GLY A 94 -23.20 -6.77 -5.14
C GLY A 94 -23.29 -7.37 -6.55
N GLU A 95 -23.53 -6.53 -7.55
CA GLU A 95 -23.82 -7.02 -8.90
C GLU A 95 -22.53 -7.58 -9.46
N LYS A 96 -22.45 -8.92 -9.51
CA LYS A 96 -21.40 -9.63 -10.21
C LYS A 96 -21.85 -9.84 -11.64
N GLY A 97 -21.17 -9.17 -12.56
CA GLY A 97 -21.33 -9.39 -13.99
C GLY A 97 -20.34 -10.44 -14.46
N PHE A 98 -20.73 -11.25 -15.44
CA PHE A 98 -19.77 -12.02 -16.24
C PHE A 98 -19.93 -11.59 -17.68
N SER A 99 -18.82 -11.34 -18.37
CA SER A 99 -18.83 -11.08 -19.81
C SER A 99 -17.70 -11.80 -20.52
N THR A 100 -17.99 -12.26 -21.73
CA THR A 100 -16.96 -12.61 -22.72
C THR A 100 -16.82 -11.46 -23.71
N ILE A 101 -15.66 -10.82 -23.73
CA ILE A 101 -15.32 -9.76 -24.67
C ILE A 101 -14.44 -10.35 -25.78
N GLU A 102 -14.87 -10.22 -27.02
CA GLU A 102 -14.09 -10.59 -28.20
C GLU A 102 -13.74 -9.33 -29.00
N ILE A 103 -12.47 -9.16 -29.35
CA ILE A 103 -12.02 -7.98 -30.10
C ILE A 103 -11.17 -8.44 -31.29
N ASP A 104 -11.60 -8.06 -32.49
CA ASP A 104 -10.83 -8.17 -33.72
C ASP A 104 -10.18 -6.81 -34.02
N ALA A 105 -8.87 -6.81 -34.22
CA ALA A 105 -8.04 -5.63 -34.38
C ALA A 105 -7.02 -5.88 -35.51
N GLY A 106 -6.61 -4.82 -36.21
CA GLY A 106 -5.54 -4.92 -37.19
C GLY A 106 -4.19 -5.26 -36.55
N SER A 107 -3.94 -4.71 -35.37
CA SER A 107 -2.68 -4.90 -34.66
C SER A 107 -2.87 -5.09 -33.15
N ILE A 108 -2.10 -6.00 -32.55
CA ILE A 108 -2.15 -6.36 -31.13
C ILE A 108 -0.73 -6.32 -30.56
N TYR A 109 -0.51 -5.57 -29.47
CA TYR A 109 0.79 -5.42 -28.83
C TYR A 109 0.69 -5.54 -27.32
N TRP A 110 1.68 -6.17 -26.70
CA TRP A 110 1.86 -6.18 -25.25
C TRP A 110 3.05 -5.29 -24.87
N GLU A 111 2.80 -4.36 -23.95
CA GLU A 111 3.80 -3.49 -23.34
C GLU A 111 4.04 -3.98 -21.90
N ASN A 112 5.20 -4.56 -21.63
CA ASN A 112 5.54 -5.10 -20.32
C ASN A 112 6.01 -3.99 -19.38
N ILE A 113 5.29 -3.76 -18.29
CA ILE A 113 5.52 -2.65 -17.34
C ILE A 113 5.52 -3.24 -15.92
N PRO A 114 6.65 -3.79 -15.44
CA PRO A 114 6.74 -4.50 -14.14
C PRO A 114 6.39 -3.64 -12.92
N ASP A 115 6.56 -2.33 -13.05
CA ASP A 115 6.28 -1.28 -12.08
C ASP A 115 4.92 -0.63 -12.29
N LEU A 116 4.07 -1.17 -13.17
CA LEU A 116 2.70 -0.69 -13.36
C LEU A 116 1.97 -0.75 -12.02
N LEU A 117 1.63 0.42 -11.51
CA LEU A 117 0.81 0.57 -10.32
C LEU A 117 -0.56 -0.06 -10.58
N ASP A 118 -1.06 -0.79 -9.58
CA ASP A 118 -2.38 -1.38 -9.69
C ASP A 118 -3.42 -0.24 -9.77
N PRO A 119 -4.21 -0.19 -10.86
CA PRO A 119 -5.13 0.91 -11.12
C PRO A 119 -6.17 1.09 -10.02
N PHE A 120 -6.43 0.07 -9.19
CA PHE A 120 -7.40 0.11 -8.10
C PHE A 120 -6.86 0.62 -6.77
N TRP A 121 -5.54 0.80 -6.62
CA TRP A 121 -4.94 1.39 -5.41
C TRP A 121 -4.91 2.92 -5.48
N ARG A 122 -5.51 3.53 -6.51
CA ARG A 122 -5.64 4.97 -6.64
C ARG A 122 -6.79 5.52 -5.79
N THR A 123 -6.57 5.63 -4.48
CA THR A 123 -7.30 6.58 -3.62
C THR A 123 -6.46 7.80 -3.23
N GLU A 124 -5.19 7.89 -3.65
CA GLU A 124 -4.32 9.03 -3.39
C GLU A 124 -3.79 9.72 -4.68
N PRO A 125 -3.56 11.04 -4.64
CA PRO A 125 -3.44 11.87 -5.83
C PRO A 125 -2.14 11.65 -6.62
N PHE A 126 -2.30 11.44 -7.92
CA PHE A 126 -1.24 11.32 -8.91
C PHE A 126 -0.68 12.71 -9.23
N LEU A 127 0.46 13.06 -8.64
CA LEU A 127 1.28 14.21 -9.03
C LEU A 127 2.53 13.68 -9.78
N PRO A 128 2.75 14.03 -11.07
CA PRO A 128 3.86 13.51 -11.88
C PRO A 128 5.25 13.70 -11.27
N GLU A 129 5.44 14.74 -10.46
CA GLU A 129 6.71 15.04 -9.78
C GLU A 129 7.05 14.06 -8.64
N TYR A 130 6.09 13.23 -8.22
CA TYR A 130 6.25 12.19 -7.20
C TYR A 130 6.09 10.76 -7.74
N GLU A 131 5.91 10.61 -9.06
CA GLU A 131 5.73 9.33 -9.76
C GLU A 131 6.84 8.30 -9.45
N ASN A 132 8.01 8.78 -9.05
CA ASN A 132 9.18 7.95 -8.73
C ASN A 132 9.79 8.25 -7.34
N ARG A 133 9.09 8.96 -6.46
CA ARG A 133 9.63 9.35 -5.14
C ARG A 133 8.66 8.98 -4.03
N ALA A 134 9.18 8.26 -3.03
CA ALA A 134 8.49 8.12 -1.76
C ALA A 134 8.24 9.52 -1.18
N HIS A 135 6.98 9.84 -0.97
CA HIS A 135 6.51 11.05 -0.31
C HIS A 135 5.44 10.61 0.67
N TYR A 136 5.35 11.32 1.79
CA TYR A 136 4.48 10.91 2.89
C TYR A 136 3.47 12.00 3.20
N HIS A 137 2.33 11.59 3.74
CA HIS A 137 1.30 12.52 4.16
C HIS A 137 1.08 12.37 5.66
N ARG A 138 1.15 13.47 6.40
CA ARG A 138 0.73 13.49 7.80
C ARG A 138 -0.74 13.87 7.85
N LEU A 139 -1.60 13.06 8.47
CA LEU A 139 -3.02 13.41 8.60
C LEU A 139 -3.22 14.56 9.57
N ASN A 140 -4.20 15.40 9.29
CA ASN A 140 -4.68 16.41 10.23
C ASN A 140 -5.81 15.79 11.07
N PRO A 141 -5.61 15.49 12.37
CA PRO A 141 -6.67 14.91 13.21
C PRO A 141 -7.81 15.89 13.48
N LYS A 142 -7.66 17.17 13.14
CA LYS A 142 -8.73 18.19 13.16
C LYS A 142 -9.37 18.40 11.78
N ALA A 143 -9.10 17.53 10.80
CA ALA A 143 -9.68 17.63 9.48
C ALA A 143 -11.21 17.53 9.56
N THR A 144 -11.89 18.41 8.82
CA THR A 144 -13.36 18.38 8.68
C THR A 144 -13.76 18.04 7.24
N GLY A 145 -12.79 17.74 6.38
CA GLY A 145 -12.99 17.35 4.98
C GLY A 145 -11.70 17.48 4.16
N ASN A 146 -11.81 17.32 2.85
CA ASN A 146 -10.64 17.20 1.95
C ASN A 146 -9.78 18.47 1.86
N ARG A 147 -10.29 19.65 2.26
CA ARG A 147 -9.55 20.92 2.18
C ARG A 147 -8.48 21.11 3.26
N ASN A 148 -8.53 20.30 4.31
CA ASN A 148 -7.57 20.35 5.41
C ASN A 148 -7.19 18.94 5.89
N LYS A 149 -7.22 17.95 4.99
CA LYS A 149 -7.03 16.53 5.30
C LYS A 149 -5.64 16.22 5.85
N TYR A 150 -4.60 16.90 5.35
CA TYR A 150 -3.21 16.62 5.73
C TYR A 150 -2.57 17.81 6.43
N LEU A 151 -1.38 17.60 6.99
CA LEU A 151 -0.52 18.62 7.58
C LEU A 151 0.72 18.82 6.73
N ASP A 152 1.11 20.09 6.54
CA ASP A 152 2.41 20.41 5.96
C ASP A 152 3.56 20.19 6.96
N LYS A 153 4.80 20.39 6.50
CA LYS A 153 6.01 20.28 7.33
C LYS A 153 6.03 21.20 8.57
N ASN A 154 5.20 22.24 8.59
CA ASN A 154 5.09 23.19 9.69
C ASN A 154 3.88 22.87 10.59
N GLY A 155 3.10 21.82 10.30
CA GLY A 155 1.90 21.45 11.05
C GLY A 155 0.64 22.23 10.67
N ASN A 156 0.61 22.92 9.51
CA ASN A 156 -0.60 23.59 9.03
C ASN A 156 -1.49 22.63 8.24
N GLY A 157 -2.81 22.74 8.43
CA GLY A 157 -3.79 21.97 7.64
C GLY A 157 -3.77 22.35 6.15
N VAL A 158 -3.65 21.36 5.28
CA VAL A 158 -3.60 21.51 3.83
C VAL A 158 -4.53 20.52 3.12
N SER A 159 -4.91 20.85 1.89
CA SER A 159 -5.85 20.04 1.12
C SER A 159 -5.23 18.75 0.61
N GLN A 160 -6.06 17.71 0.49
CA GLN A 160 -5.73 16.48 -0.23
C GLN A 160 -5.30 16.82 -1.67
N GLY A 161 -4.10 16.36 -2.06
CA GLY A 161 -3.52 16.64 -3.37
C GLY A 161 -2.76 17.95 -3.49
N SER A 162 -2.52 18.67 -2.39
CA SER A 162 -1.58 19.79 -2.41
C SER A 162 -0.14 19.31 -2.32
N ASN A 163 0.79 19.96 -3.02
CA ASN A 163 2.22 19.64 -2.91
C ASN A 163 2.74 19.80 -1.47
N ALA A 164 2.14 20.73 -0.71
CA ALA A 164 2.46 20.95 0.70
C ALA A 164 2.07 19.77 1.61
N SER A 165 1.14 18.91 1.18
CA SER A 165 0.83 17.69 1.92
C SER A 165 1.91 16.62 1.79
N CYS A 166 2.81 16.72 0.79
CA CYS A 166 3.89 15.78 0.56
C CYS A 166 5.10 16.13 1.44
N LEU A 167 5.33 15.34 2.48
CA LEU A 167 6.52 15.38 3.32
C LEU A 167 7.62 14.53 2.66
N LEU A 168 8.84 15.08 2.59
CA LEU A 168 10.01 14.37 2.08
C LEU A 168 10.77 13.75 3.25
N PRO A 169 11.27 12.50 3.14
CA PRO A 169 12.16 11.92 4.14
C PRO A 169 13.40 12.80 4.34
N ASN A 170 13.76 13.07 5.60
CA ASN A 170 14.82 14.03 5.93
C ASN A 170 16.23 13.66 5.41
N ASN A 171 16.48 12.43 4.92
CA ASN A 171 17.83 11.93 4.62
C ASN A 171 17.97 11.06 3.34
N PHE A 172 17.31 11.38 2.22
CA PHE A 172 17.64 10.72 0.94
C PHE A 172 18.93 11.30 0.33
N ILE A 173 20.09 10.84 0.81
CA ILE A 173 21.36 11.01 0.09
C ILE A 173 21.52 9.81 -0.85
N GLU A 174 21.27 10.03 -2.15
CA GLU A 174 21.68 9.11 -3.20
C GLU A 174 23.21 8.99 -3.24
N LYS A 175 23.79 7.87 -2.78
CA LYS A 175 25.12 7.43 -3.23
C LYS A 175 25.19 5.91 -3.42
N ASN A 176 25.21 5.53 -4.70
CA ASN A 176 25.63 4.28 -5.32
C ASN A 176 26.39 3.28 -4.43
N PHE A 177 25.85 2.10 -4.14
CA PHE A 177 26.65 0.94 -3.68
C PHE A 177 26.04 -0.42 -4.04
N SER A 178 26.92 -1.37 -4.38
CA SER A 178 26.62 -2.73 -4.82
C SER A 178 26.36 -3.71 -3.67
N TRP A 179 25.52 -4.72 -3.93
CA TRP A 179 25.06 -5.72 -2.97
C TRP A 179 25.99 -6.93 -2.85
N ASN A 180 26.35 -7.27 -1.60
CA ASN A 180 26.60 -8.65 -1.20
C ASN A 180 26.06 -8.88 0.22
N LYS A 181 24.96 -9.63 0.28
CA LYS A 181 24.59 -10.66 1.26
C LYS A 181 24.75 -10.31 2.76
N VAL A 182 23.65 -9.98 3.43
CA VAL A 182 23.50 -10.25 4.87
C VAL A 182 22.07 -10.73 5.15
N ILE A 183 21.91 -12.04 5.34
CA ILE A 183 20.83 -12.60 6.16
C ILE A 183 21.53 -12.98 7.46
N SER A 184 21.23 -12.27 8.54
CA SER A 184 21.82 -12.55 9.86
C SER A 184 20.78 -13.29 10.72
N PRO A 185 21.05 -14.53 11.16
CA PRO A 185 20.09 -15.35 11.91
C PRO A 185 20.23 -15.19 13.44
N ASN A 186 20.63 -14.02 13.95
CA ASN A 186 20.77 -13.80 15.40
C ASN A 186 19.58 -13.05 15.99
N ILE A 187 18.56 -13.81 16.41
CA ILE A 187 17.53 -13.36 17.36
C ILE A 187 18.11 -13.61 18.75
N GLY A 188 18.65 -12.58 19.43
CA GLY A 188 19.34 -12.81 20.71
C GLY A 188 19.64 -11.64 21.63
N ALA A 189 19.16 -10.42 21.36
CA ALA A 189 19.26 -9.33 22.34
C ALA A 189 18.15 -8.29 22.14
N LEU A 190 17.48 -7.88 23.23
CA LEU A 190 16.59 -6.72 23.26
C LEU A 190 17.41 -5.47 22.90
N LYS A 191 17.02 -4.75 21.83
CA LYS A 191 17.79 -3.61 21.32
C LYS A 191 17.19 -2.28 21.79
N ILE A 192 17.86 -1.64 22.74
CA ILE A 192 17.53 -0.29 23.20
C ILE A 192 17.73 0.70 22.05
N LEU A 193 16.65 1.39 21.64
CA LEU A 193 16.62 2.30 20.50
C LEU A 193 17.06 3.72 20.87
N LYS A 194 18.23 3.90 21.50
CA LYS A 194 18.73 5.26 21.85
C LYS A 194 19.26 6.05 20.64
N LYS A 195 19.38 5.46 19.45
CA LYS A 195 19.99 6.09 18.27
C LYS A 195 19.46 5.55 16.93
N TYR A 196 18.16 5.26 16.87
CA TYR A 196 17.53 4.77 15.65
C TYR A 196 16.45 5.74 15.21
N GLU A 197 16.80 6.60 14.24
CA GLU A 197 15.80 7.30 13.44
C GLU A 197 15.20 6.27 12.48
N MET A 198 13.98 5.84 12.75
CA MET A 198 13.20 4.99 11.86
C MET A 198 11.95 5.76 11.45
N GLU A 199 11.64 5.76 10.16
CA GLU A 199 10.46 6.42 9.60
C GLU A 199 9.82 5.49 8.56
N PHE A 200 8.53 5.19 8.70
CA PHE A 200 7.76 4.43 7.70
C PHE A 200 6.26 4.78 7.71
N HIS A 201 5.57 4.36 6.67
CA HIS A 201 4.12 4.51 6.47
C HIS A 201 3.51 3.14 6.09
N ASP A 202 2.20 3.12 5.83
CA ASP A 202 1.38 1.97 5.43
C ASP A 202 1.59 0.70 6.27
N GLY A 203 1.73 0.90 7.58
CA GLY A 203 1.79 -0.18 8.56
C GLY A 203 0.44 -0.52 9.18
N ILE A 204 0.44 -1.47 10.10
CA ILE A 204 -0.73 -1.91 10.86
C ILE A 204 -0.37 -1.93 12.33
N LEU A 205 -1.17 -1.23 13.13
CA LEU A 205 -1.17 -1.28 14.59
C LEU A 205 -2.13 -2.40 15.03
N VAL A 206 -1.54 -3.54 15.33
CA VAL A 206 -2.26 -4.79 15.63
C VAL A 206 -2.88 -4.72 17.02
N ASP A 207 -2.12 -4.28 18.02
CA ASP A 207 -2.54 -4.26 19.42
C ASP A 207 -1.82 -3.18 20.23
N ILE A 208 -2.48 -2.75 21.32
CA ILE A 208 -1.95 -1.80 22.29
C ILE A 208 -2.14 -2.40 23.68
N LYS A 209 -1.03 -2.62 24.39
CA LYS A 209 -1.04 -3.10 25.78
C LYS A 209 -0.36 -2.09 26.67
N GLU A 210 -1.08 -1.58 27.65
CA GLU A 210 -0.53 -0.70 28.68
C GLU A 210 -0.66 -1.38 30.04
N LYS A 211 0.41 -1.33 30.81
CA LYS A 211 0.43 -1.77 32.20
C LYS A 211 1.33 -0.85 33.01
N ASP A 212 0.77 -0.26 34.05
CA ASP A 212 1.45 0.73 34.90
C ASP A 212 1.94 1.93 34.08
N LYS A 213 3.26 2.14 33.93
CA LYS A 213 3.85 3.16 33.06
C LYS A 213 4.56 2.57 31.85
N ASP A 214 4.28 1.31 31.53
CA ASP A 214 4.85 0.64 30.39
C ASP A 214 3.78 0.44 29.32
N LEU A 215 4.19 0.65 28.07
CA LEU A 215 3.33 0.48 26.90
C LEU A 215 4.03 -0.42 25.88
N SER A 216 3.25 -1.28 25.23
CA SER A 216 3.68 -2.12 24.13
C SER A 216 2.73 -1.93 22.95
N LEU A 217 3.29 -1.62 21.79
CA LEU A 217 2.56 -1.53 20.52
C LEU A 217 2.98 -2.70 19.63
N VAL A 218 2.03 -3.52 19.21
CA VAL A 218 2.30 -4.60 18.23
C VAL A 218 2.12 -4.03 16.85
N ILE A 219 3.20 -4.00 16.06
CA ILE A 219 3.25 -3.27 14.78
C ILE A 219 3.76 -4.19 13.66
N ILE A 220 3.13 -4.05 12.50
CA ILE A 220 3.58 -4.57 11.20
C ILE A 220 3.84 -3.36 10.31
N SER A 221 5.03 -3.18 9.75
CA SER A 221 5.29 -2.09 8.80
C SER A 221 4.74 -2.39 7.40
N ALA A 222 4.76 -1.40 6.52
CA ALA A 222 4.72 -1.65 5.09
C ALA A 222 5.86 -2.55 4.64
N GLU A 223 5.72 -3.11 3.44
CA GLU A 223 6.82 -3.79 2.76
C GLU A 223 7.95 -2.79 2.52
N ILE A 224 9.14 -3.11 3.01
CA ILE A 224 10.29 -2.21 2.90
C ILE A 224 11.06 -2.60 1.66
N ASN A 225 11.31 -1.61 0.79
CA ASN A 225 12.15 -1.77 -0.38
C ASN A 225 13.51 -2.32 0.06
N THR A 226 13.96 -3.41 -0.57
CA THR A 226 15.23 -4.07 -0.28
C THR A 226 16.43 -3.15 -0.39
N ASN A 227 16.31 -2.01 -1.08
CA ASN A 227 17.35 -1.00 -1.18
C ASN A 227 17.53 -0.16 0.09
N VAL A 228 16.56 -0.16 1.00
CA VAL A 228 16.64 0.52 2.28
C VAL A 228 17.42 -0.36 3.25
N ARG A 229 18.58 0.13 3.69
CA ARG A 229 19.34 -0.53 4.76
C ARG A 229 18.69 -0.21 6.09
N ILE A 230 17.92 -1.15 6.62
CA ILE A 230 17.58 -1.15 8.04
C ILE A 230 18.70 -1.92 8.72
N ASN A 231 19.64 -1.18 9.29
CA ASN A 231 20.61 -1.81 10.16
C ASN A 231 19.82 -2.48 11.30
N ASP A 232 20.12 -3.75 11.57
CA ASP A 232 19.84 -4.39 12.86
C ASP A 232 18.40 -4.87 13.18
N ILE A 233 17.42 -4.74 12.28
CA ILE A 233 16.07 -5.32 12.45
C ILE A 233 15.86 -6.46 11.44
N PRO A 234 15.60 -7.70 11.89
CA PRO A 234 15.29 -8.80 10.97
C PRO A 234 13.94 -8.52 10.29
N LEU A 235 13.91 -8.65 8.97
CA LEU A 235 12.68 -8.61 8.19
C LEU A 235 11.99 -9.98 8.22
N SER A 236 10.67 -9.98 8.20
CA SER A 236 9.86 -11.17 7.92
C SER A 236 9.99 -11.62 6.46
N GLN A 237 9.44 -12.79 6.12
CA GLN A 237 9.52 -13.36 4.76
C GLN A 237 8.91 -12.45 3.68
N ASP A 238 7.86 -11.70 4.04
CA ASP A 238 7.19 -10.69 3.21
C ASP A 238 7.90 -9.33 3.22
N ARG A 239 9.15 -9.27 3.71
CA ARG A 239 10.01 -8.08 3.76
C ARG A 239 9.42 -6.91 4.57
N ARG A 240 8.65 -7.22 5.61
CA ARG A 240 8.12 -6.24 6.57
C ARG A 240 8.93 -6.27 7.86
N ILE A 241 8.93 -5.14 8.58
CA ILE A 241 9.32 -5.09 9.99
C ILE A 241 8.10 -5.52 10.80
N LYS A 242 8.22 -6.60 11.57
CA LYS A 242 7.17 -7.12 12.43
C LYS A 242 7.68 -7.29 13.84
N GLY A 243 6.90 -6.85 14.82
CA GLY A 243 7.37 -6.89 16.21
C GLY A 243 6.57 -6.08 17.19
N VAL A 244 7.14 -5.95 18.38
CA VAL A 244 6.57 -5.20 19.50
C VAL A 244 7.49 -4.03 19.83
N LEU A 245 6.95 -2.82 19.76
CA LEU A 245 7.62 -1.61 20.22
C LEU A 245 7.27 -1.39 21.69
N HIS A 246 8.28 -1.48 22.55
CA HIS A 246 8.14 -1.33 24.00
C HIS A 246 8.58 0.04 24.45
N PHE A 247 7.80 0.64 25.34
CA PHE A 247 8.07 1.90 26.02
C PHE A 247 8.14 1.62 27.52
N LYS A 248 9.27 1.92 28.15
CA LYS A 248 9.45 1.78 29.60
C LYS A 248 9.39 3.13 30.27
N LYS A 249 8.57 3.21 31.32
CA LYS A 249 8.35 4.41 32.12
C LYS A 249 8.01 5.62 31.24
N ILE A 250 6.82 5.59 30.66
CA ILE A 250 6.26 6.69 29.90
C ILE A 250 6.29 7.97 30.75
N LYS A 251 6.83 9.04 30.15
CA LYS A 251 6.91 10.37 30.75
C LYS A 251 5.69 11.21 30.38
N ASN A 252 5.34 11.21 29.10
CA ASN A 252 4.19 11.93 28.57
C ASN A 252 3.63 11.23 27.33
N ILE A 253 2.33 11.43 27.13
CA ILE A 253 1.62 11.09 25.89
C ILE A 253 0.88 12.35 25.46
N ILE A 254 1.08 12.74 24.20
CA ILE A 254 0.29 13.77 23.53
C ILE A 254 -0.62 13.04 22.54
N TYR A 255 -1.93 13.12 22.78
CA TYR A 255 -2.97 12.57 21.92
C TYR A 255 -3.69 13.71 21.20
N ASN A 256 -3.68 13.69 19.86
CA ASN A 256 -4.33 14.72 19.03
C ASN A 256 -3.94 16.16 19.45
N TYR A 257 -2.64 16.37 19.70
CA TYR A 257 -2.03 17.63 20.15
C TYR A 257 -2.46 18.11 21.54
N LYS A 258 -2.98 17.23 22.38
CA LYS A 258 -3.30 17.53 23.77
C LYS A 258 -2.64 16.52 24.69
N PHE A 259 -2.24 16.98 25.88
CA PHE A 259 -1.73 16.08 26.90
C PHE A 259 -2.78 15.03 27.27
N PHE A 260 -2.36 13.78 27.41
CA PHE A 260 -3.22 12.64 27.67
C PHE A 260 -2.79 11.93 28.96
N GLU A 261 -3.73 11.81 29.90
CA GLU A 261 -3.50 11.18 31.22
C GLU A 261 -4.22 9.82 31.36
N GLY A 262 -4.84 9.32 30.28
CA GLY A 262 -5.59 8.07 30.29
C GLY A 262 -4.74 6.85 29.97
N VAL A 263 -5.41 5.69 29.92
CA VAL A 263 -4.84 4.43 29.42
C VAL A 263 -5.04 4.39 27.90
N LEU A 264 -3.94 4.24 27.15
CA LEU A 264 -3.98 3.99 25.71
C LEU A 264 -4.58 2.62 25.44
N LYS A 265 -5.60 2.61 24.58
CA LYS A 265 -6.27 1.39 24.13
C LYS A 265 -6.49 1.44 22.64
N LYS A 266 -6.50 0.26 22.02
CA LYS A 266 -6.92 0.11 20.63
C LYS A 266 -8.36 0.63 20.49
N TYR A 267 -8.60 1.50 19.51
CA TYR A 267 -9.89 2.16 19.35
C TYR A 267 -10.87 1.38 18.46
N SER A 268 -10.37 0.59 17.51
CA SER A 268 -11.19 -0.21 16.60
C SER A 268 -10.52 -1.53 16.21
N ASP A 269 -11.14 -2.30 15.32
CA ASP A 269 -10.64 -3.60 14.86
C ASP A 269 -9.34 -3.45 14.05
N CYS A 270 -9.24 -2.37 13.26
CA CYS A 270 -8.08 -1.99 12.47
C CYS A 270 -7.48 -0.67 12.94
N GLY A 271 -6.16 -0.57 12.86
CA GLY A 271 -5.42 0.69 13.02
C GLY A 271 -4.36 0.79 11.94
N ASP A 272 -4.66 1.45 10.82
CA ASP A 272 -3.71 1.64 9.73
C ASP A 272 -2.73 2.75 10.09
N ILE A 273 -1.45 2.44 10.11
CA ILE A 273 -0.37 3.38 10.44
C ILE A 273 -0.05 4.16 9.18
N THR A 274 -0.40 5.44 9.16
CA THR A 274 -0.12 6.36 8.05
C THR A 274 1.21 7.07 8.19
N TYR A 275 1.69 7.21 9.43
CA TYR A 275 2.99 7.78 9.72
C TYR A 275 3.53 7.20 11.01
N PHE A 276 4.79 6.81 10.99
CA PHE A 276 5.53 6.34 12.16
C PHE A 276 6.93 6.91 12.12
N LYS A 277 7.38 7.50 13.23
CA LYS A 277 8.74 7.99 13.40
C LYS A 277 9.25 7.79 14.81
N ILE A 278 10.50 7.34 14.95
CA ILE A 278 11.22 7.31 16.24
C ILE A 278 12.29 8.39 16.22
N GLU A 279 12.33 9.23 17.25
CA GLU A 279 13.38 10.23 17.49
C GLU A 279 13.81 10.17 18.96
N ASP A 280 15.06 9.79 19.23
CA ASP A 280 15.60 9.60 20.58
C ASP A 280 14.69 8.72 21.48
N ASN A 281 14.05 9.32 22.48
CA ASN A 281 13.12 8.66 23.39
C ASN A 281 11.65 9.04 23.12
N LYS A 282 11.36 9.46 21.89
CA LYS A 282 10.02 9.83 21.42
C LYS A 282 9.60 9.00 20.22
N VAL A 283 8.31 8.70 20.15
CA VAL A 283 7.67 8.08 18.99
C VAL A 283 6.51 8.96 18.55
N PHE A 284 6.48 9.25 17.26
CA PHE A 284 5.36 9.88 16.57
C PHE A 284 4.62 8.80 15.78
N LEU A 285 3.31 8.72 15.95
CA LEU A 285 2.48 7.68 15.36
C LEU A 285 1.13 8.26 14.97
N ASP A 286 0.80 8.21 13.67
CA ASP A 286 -0.52 8.57 13.16
C ASP A 286 -1.25 7.32 12.67
N VAL A 287 -2.48 7.14 13.17
CA VAL A 287 -3.30 5.94 12.95
C VAL A 287 -4.67 6.33 12.42
N ILE A 288 -5.07 5.71 11.31
CA ILE A 288 -6.46 5.66 10.86
C ILE A 288 -7.12 4.45 11.53
N TRP A 289 -8.14 4.69 12.33
CA TRP A 289 -8.93 3.63 12.96
C TRP A 289 -10.11 3.25 12.08
N GLY A 290 -10.28 1.95 11.85
CA GLY A 290 -11.40 1.44 11.09
C GLY A 290 -11.95 0.12 11.64
N THR A 291 -13.20 -0.17 11.32
CA THR A 291 -13.81 -1.50 11.54
C THR A 291 -13.98 -2.20 10.20
N PHE A 292 -13.86 -3.53 10.18
CA PHE A 292 -14.11 -4.34 8.98
C PHE A 292 -15.55 -4.85 8.87
N LYS A 293 -16.40 -4.65 9.89
CA LYS A 293 -17.73 -5.28 9.95
C LYS A 293 -18.86 -4.25 9.89
N PRO A 294 -19.84 -4.41 8.98
CA PRO A 294 -19.89 -5.35 7.84
C PRO A 294 -18.97 -4.98 6.67
N HIS A 295 -18.41 -3.76 6.67
CA HIS A 295 -17.47 -3.25 5.65
C HIS A 295 -16.38 -2.44 6.32
N PHE A 296 -15.24 -2.27 5.62
CA PHE A 296 -14.26 -1.29 6.04
C PHE A 296 -14.91 0.10 6.15
N LYS A 297 -14.78 0.71 7.32
CA LYS A 297 -15.19 2.08 7.55
C LYS A 297 -14.16 2.75 8.43
N GLU A 298 -13.58 3.84 7.91
CA GLU A 298 -12.80 4.79 8.73
C GLU A 298 -13.73 5.44 9.77
N ILE A 299 -13.33 5.37 11.03
CA ILE A 299 -14.12 5.87 12.16
C ILE A 299 -13.43 7.08 12.80
N ALA A 300 -12.10 7.06 12.91
CA ALA A 300 -11.36 8.11 13.58
C ALA A 300 -9.90 8.17 13.10
N ASN A 301 -9.30 9.34 13.25
CA ASN A 301 -7.87 9.54 13.05
C ASN A 301 -7.25 9.97 14.38
N SER A 302 -6.11 9.38 14.71
CA SER A 302 -5.40 9.64 15.95
C SER A 302 -3.93 9.89 15.69
N SER A 303 -3.42 10.97 16.27
CA SER A 303 -2.00 11.29 16.33
C SER A 303 -1.50 11.11 17.76
N TYR A 304 -0.41 10.36 17.91
CA TYR A 304 0.27 10.11 19.17
C TYR A 304 1.71 10.63 19.09
N GLU A 305 2.13 11.38 20.11
CA GLU A 305 3.54 11.59 20.44
C GLU A 305 3.75 11.00 21.84
N ILE A 306 4.64 10.01 21.95
CA ILE A 306 4.86 9.23 23.18
C ILE A 306 6.33 9.37 23.57
N GLU A 307 6.59 9.96 24.74
CA GLU A 307 7.93 10.05 25.32
C GLU A 307 8.11 9.06 26.47
N ALA A 308 9.22 8.33 26.49
CA ALA A 308 9.55 7.35 27.53
C ALA A 308 10.97 7.53 28.08
N GLU A 309 11.34 6.78 29.13
CA GLU A 309 12.76 6.68 29.53
C GLU A 309 13.53 5.76 28.59
N GLU A 310 12.91 4.68 28.15
CA GLU A 310 13.50 3.71 27.23
C GLU A 310 12.48 3.25 26.20
N ILE A 311 12.92 3.16 24.95
CA ILE A 311 12.15 2.59 23.84
C ILE A 311 12.99 1.47 23.22
N TYR A 312 12.41 0.30 22.99
CA TYR A 312 13.10 -0.82 22.35
C TYR A 312 12.19 -1.63 21.44
N TRP A 313 12.77 -2.26 20.43
CA TRP A 313 12.06 -3.13 19.49
C TRP A 313 12.33 -4.60 19.81
N GLU A 314 11.26 -5.38 19.93
CA GLU A 314 11.30 -6.84 19.99
C GLU A 314 10.84 -7.42 18.65
N PRO A 315 11.75 -8.02 17.84
CA PRO A 315 11.39 -8.56 16.54
C PRO A 315 10.52 -9.81 16.67
N VAL A 316 9.41 -9.85 15.94
CA VAL A 316 8.50 -11.00 15.86
C VAL A 316 8.22 -11.27 14.36
N PRO A 317 9.19 -11.86 13.62
CA PRO A 317 9.09 -11.99 12.16
C PRO A 317 7.95 -12.91 11.70
N ASP A 318 7.49 -13.81 12.58
CA ASP A 318 6.38 -14.74 12.32
C ASP A 318 5.01 -14.18 12.79
N LEU A 319 4.94 -12.88 13.11
CA LEU A 319 3.68 -12.23 13.43
C LEU A 319 2.76 -12.24 12.20
N ASN A 320 1.58 -12.84 12.36
CA ASN A 320 0.55 -12.84 11.33
C ASN A 320 -0.27 -11.55 11.40
N ASP A 321 -0.62 -11.04 10.23
CA ASP A 321 -1.61 -9.96 10.12
C ASP A 321 -2.98 -10.53 10.52
N PRO A 322 -3.63 -10.02 11.57
CA PRO A 322 -4.93 -10.55 12.02
C PRO A 322 -6.05 -10.35 10.99
N ASN A 323 -5.83 -9.52 9.97
CA ASN A 323 -6.81 -9.22 8.94
C ASN A 323 -6.67 -10.08 7.67
N TRP A 324 -5.67 -10.97 7.61
CA TRP A 324 -5.38 -11.84 6.45
C TRP A 324 -5.50 -13.33 6.78
#